data_AF-A0A3D1S0G8-F1
#
_entry.id   AF-A0A3D1S0G8-F1
#
_cell.length_a   1.000
_cell.length_b   1.000
_cell.length_c   1.000
_cell.angle_alpha   90.00
_cell.angle_beta   90.00
_cell.angle_gamma   90.00
#
_symmetry.space_group_name_H-M   'P 1'
#
loop_
_entity.id
_entity.type
_entity.pdbx_description
1 polymer ?
#
loop_
_entity_poly.entity_id
_entity_poly.type
_entity_poly.pdbx_seq_one_letter_code
_entity_poly.pdbx_strand_id
1 'polypeptide(L)'
;LLPVLVVVMVLGSIYGGIASVSEAAGMGVIGVIFCTWIRKELKWQLIRESLHQTMMTCGVILWLVFGATALIGVYNLMGGIDFVKSLMTGLPFPPIVILLIMMAILLVLGFFIDWIGIMMLTMPVFVPIVVEMGYDPVWFGILFCMNMQISYLSPPFGPAAFYLKGVAPPEITLQDIYNSLWPFMALQILALAIVMMFPQLALWLPSLAYPN
;
A
#
# COMPACT_ATOMS: atom_id res chain seq x y z
N LEU A 1 -24.73 -11.58 0.92
CA LEU A 1 -25.23 -10.58 1.88
C LEU A 1 -24.29 -10.41 3.08
N LEU A 2 -23.98 -11.47 3.83
CA LEU A 2 -23.08 -11.38 5.00
C LEU A 2 -21.72 -10.68 4.75
N PRO A 3 -20.98 -10.95 3.65
CA PRO A 3 -19.73 -10.22 3.38
C PRO A 3 -19.92 -8.72 3.10
N VAL A 4 -21.04 -8.34 2.49
CA VAL A 4 -21.38 -6.93 2.21
C VAL A 4 -21.65 -6.19 3.51
N LEU A 5 -22.28 -6.84 4.49
CA LEU A 5 -22.53 -6.25 5.81
C LEU A 5 -21.22 -5.95 6.57
N VAL A 6 -20.21 -6.83 6.45
CA VAL A 6 -18.88 -6.55 7.00
C VAL A 6 -18.22 -5.35 6.32
N VAL A 7 -18.28 -5.28 4.98
CA VAL A 7 -17.73 -4.15 4.21
C VAL A 7 -18.40 -2.84 4.61
N VAL A 8 -19.74 -2.82 4.71
CA VAL A 8 -20.49 -1.62 5.12
C VAL A 8 -20.16 -1.22 6.56
N MET A 9 -19.98 -2.16 7.48
CA MET A 9 -19.56 -1.83 8.85
C MET A 9 -18.16 -1.21 8.90
N VAL A 10 -17.18 -1.77 8.18
CA VAL A 10 -15.80 -1.29 8.20
C VAL A 10 -15.68 0.05 7.47
N LEU A 11 -16.17 0.14 6.22
CA LEU A 11 -16.09 1.39 5.46
C LEU A 11 -17.00 2.46 6.07
N GLY A 12 -18.18 2.08 6.55
CA GLY A 12 -19.11 3.00 7.21
C GLY A 12 -18.57 3.58 8.52
N SER A 13 -17.82 2.80 9.31
CA SER A 13 -17.21 3.32 10.54
C SER A 13 -16.03 4.25 10.27
N ILE A 14 -15.25 3.98 9.21
CA ILE A 14 -14.15 4.85 8.76
C ILE A 14 -14.71 6.16 8.21
N TYR A 15 -15.57 6.11 7.18
CA TYR A 15 -16.09 7.31 6.52
C TYR A 15 -17.08 8.08 7.40
N GLY A 16 -17.76 7.39 8.34
CA GLY A 16 -18.60 8.04 9.33
C GLY A 16 -17.84 8.70 10.47
N GLY A 17 -16.51 8.60 10.52
CA GLY A 17 -15.68 9.19 11.59
C GLY A 17 -15.91 8.57 12.97
N ILE A 18 -16.54 7.39 13.04
CA ILE A 18 -16.90 6.72 14.29
C ILE A 18 -15.68 5.98 14.85
N ALA A 19 -14.83 5.45 13.96
CA ALA A 19 -13.69 4.63 14.32
C ALA A 19 -12.45 5.02 13.50
N SER A 20 -11.29 5.05 14.14
CA SER A 20 -10.00 5.09 13.47
C SER A 20 -9.76 3.82 12.63
N VAL A 21 -8.75 3.82 11.76
CA VAL A 21 -8.43 2.67 10.89
C VAL A 21 -8.19 1.39 11.72
N SER A 22 -7.51 1.50 12.85
CA SER A 22 -7.26 0.37 13.75
C SER A 22 -8.53 -0.12 14.45
N GLU A 23 -9.40 0.79 14.88
CA GLU A 23 -10.69 0.44 15.50
C GLU A 23 -11.67 -0.16 14.47
N ALA A 24 -11.66 0.34 13.24
CA ALA A 24 -12.45 -0.19 12.13
C ALA A 24 -12.06 -1.63 11.76
N ALA A 25 -10.77 -1.97 11.86
CA ALA A 25 -10.32 -3.36 11.73
C ALA A 25 -10.95 -4.26 12.82
N GLY A 26 -11.04 -3.77 14.06
CA GLY A 26 -11.75 -4.44 15.15
C GLY A 26 -13.25 -4.64 14.86
N MET A 27 -13.91 -3.62 14.30
CA MET A 27 -15.30 -3.73 13.84
C MET A 27 -15.48 -4.80 12.77
N GLY A 28 -14.50 -4.95 11.87
CA GLY A 28 -14.46 -6.02 10.89
C GLY A 28 -14.45 -7.41 11.53
N VAL A 29 -13.62 -7.61 12.57
CA VAL A 29 -13.56 -8.87 13.33
C VAL A 29 -14.92 -9.19 13.98
N ILE A 30 -15.55 -8.20 14.61
CA ILE A 30 -16.90 -8.35 15.20
C ILE A 30 -17.91 -8.77 14.13
N GLY A 31 -17.88 -8.11 12.96
CA GLY A 31 -18.73 -8.45 11.83
C GLY A 31 -18.54 -9.88 11.33
N VAL A 32 -17.29 -10.34 11.22
CA VAL A 32 -16.97 -11.72 10.80
C VAL A 32 -17.40 -12.75 11.85
N ILE A 33 -17.21 -12.46 13.15
CA ILE A 33 -17.69 -13.32 14.24
C ILE A 33 -19.22 -13.46 14.17
N PHE A 34 -19.93 -12.35 13.96
CA PHE A 34 -21.38 -12.37 13.82
C PHE A 34 -21.84 -13.19 12.59
N CYS A 35 -21.17 -13.01 11.45
CA CYS A 35 -21.47 -13.77 10.23
C CYS A 35 -21.24 -15.28 10.40
N THR A 36 -20.13 -15.67 11.02
CA THR A 36 -19.78 -17.08 11.26
C THR A 36 -20.67 -17.72 12.33
N TRP A 37 -21.14 -16.93 13.31
CA TRP A 37 -22.14 -17.37 14.28
C TRP A 37 -23.48 -17.69 13.64
N ILE A 38 -24.01 -16.81 12.76
CA ILE A 38 -25.25 -17.06 12.01
C ILE A 38 -25.13 -18.33 11.16
N ARG A 39 -23.96 -18.57 10.56
CA ARG A 39 -23.67 -19.77 9.75
C ARG A 39 -23.47 -21.03 10.59
N LYS A 40 -23.43 -20.92 11.93
CA LYS A 40 -23.12 -22.02 12.86
C LYS A 40 -21.76 -22.68 12.60
N GLU A 41 -20.84 -21.93 12.01
CA GLU A 41 -19.47 -22.36 11.68
C GLU A 41 -18.45 -21.90 12.72
N LEU A 42 -18.88 -21.07 13.69
CA LEU A 42 -18.01 -20.55 14.75
C LEU A 42 -17.57 -21.68 15.69
N LYS A 43 -16.34 -22.18 15.47
CA LYS A 43 -15.67 -23.18 16.30
C LYS A 43 -14.43 -22.58 16.94
N TRP A 44 -14.07 -23.06 18.14
CA TRP A 44 -12.84 -22.64 18.82
C TRP A 44 -11.59 -22.88 17.97
N GLN A 45 -11.57 -23.98 17.22
CA GLN A 45 -10.48 -24.30 16.30
C GLN A 45 -10.30 -23.22 15.22
N LEU A 46 -11.38 -22.73 14.62
CA LEU A 46 -11.34 -21.66 13.62
C LEU A 46 -10.76 -20.36 14.20
N ILE A 47 -11.16 -20.01 15.42
CA ILE A 47 -10.63 -18.82 16.12
C ILE A 47 -9.12 -18.98 16.35
N ARG A 48 -8.69 -20.13 16.88
CA ARG A 48 -7.28 -20.42 17.19
C ARG A 48 -6.41 -20.40 15.93
N GLU A 49 -6.85 -21.06 14.85
CA GLU A 49 -6.13 -21.09 13.58
C GLU A 49 -6.02 -19.69 12.97
N SER A 50 -7.11 -18.93 12.98
CA SER A 50 -7.12 -17.54 12.47
C SER A 50 -6.13 -16.66 13.25
N LEU A 51 -6.16 -16.71 14.59
CA LEU A 51 -5.23 -15.96 15.44
C LEU A 51 -3.78 -16.35 15.20
N HIS A 52 -3.49 -17.65 15.07
CA HIS A 52 -2.14 -18.13 14.80
C HIS A 52 -1.63 -17.63 13.44
N GLN A 53 -2.46 -17.70 12.39
CA GLN A 53 -2.11 -17.20 11.06
C GLN A 53 -1.87 -15.68 11.08
N THR A 54 -2.74 -14.91 11.73
CA THR A 54 -2.56 -13.46 11.91
C THR A 54 -1.25 -13.16 12.63
N MET A 55 -0.95 -13.87 13.73
CA MET A 55 0.26 -13.66 14.51
C MET A 55 1.54 -13.96 13.72
N MET A 56 1.53 -15.02 12.90
CA MET A 56 2.65 -15.33 12.01
C MET A 56 2.89 -14.22 10.97
N THR A 57 1.82 -13.71 10.34
CA THR A 57 1.92 -12.60 9.38
C THR A 57 2.42 -11.32 10.05
N CYS A 58 1.85 -10.96 11.21
CA CYS A 58 2.31 -9.81 12.00
C CYS A 58 3.77 -9.95 12.44
N GLY A 59 4.21 -11.16 12.81
CA GLY A 59 5.59 -11.43 13.23
C GLY A 59 6.61 -11.13 12.14
N VAL A 60 6.34 -11.53 10.89
CA VAL A 60 7.20 -11.21 9.74
C VAL A 60 7.27 -9.70 9.53
N ILE A 61 6.14 -9.00 9.62
CA ILE A 61 6.08 -7.54 9.47
C ILE A 61 6.87 -6.83 10.58
N LEU A 62 6.75 -7.27 11.83
CA LEU A 62 7.49 -6.68 12.96
C LEU A 62 9.01 -6.83 12.78
N TRP A 63 9.49 -7.95 12.26
CA TRP A 63 10.91 -8.14 11.96
C TRP A 63 11.40 -7.23 10.84
N LEU A 64 10.59 -7.03 9.79
CA LEU A 64 10.89 -6.07 8.73
C LEU A 64 10.94 -4.64 9.27
N VAL A 65 9.97 -4.27 10.11
CA VAL A 65 9.93 -2.96 10.79
C VAL A 65 11.20 -2.74 11.59
N PHE A 66 11.60 -3.73 12.40
CA PHE A 66 12.81 -3.65 13.22
C PHE A 66 14.08 -3.47 12.39
N GLY A 67 14.25 -4.26 11.33
CA GLY A 67 15.41 -4.14 10.44
C GLY A 67 15.45 -2.80 9.70
N ALA A 68 14.31 -2.35 9.20
CA ALA A 68 14.18 -1.07 8.51
C ALA A 68 14.48 0.10 9.44
N THR A 69 13.88 0.15 10.64
CA THR A 69 14.12 1.24 11.59
C THR A 69 15.56 1.28 12.09
N ALA A 70 16.20 0.14 12.30
CA ALA A 70 17.62 0.09 12.63
C ALA A 70 18.49 0.67 11.51
N LEU A 71 18.25 0.27 10.25
CA LEU A 71 18.99 0.77 9.09
C LEU A 71 18.76 2.26 8.87
N ILE A 72 17.51 2.72 8.91
CA ILE A 72 17.14 4.13 8.77
C ILE A 72 17.74 4.95 9.90
N GLY A 73 17.73 4.43 11.14
CA GLY A 73 18.36 5.07 12.28
C GLY A 73 19.85 5.33 12.04
N VAL A 74 20.60 4.30 11.62
CA VAL A 74 22.02 4.44 11.30
C VAL A 74 22.24 5.37 10.10
N TYR A 75 21.43 5.22 9.05
CA TYR A 75 21.51 6.05 7.84
C TYR A 75 21.27 7.53 8.16
N ASN A 76 20.29 7.83 8.99
CA ASN A 76 19.97 9.18 9.41
C ASN A 76 21.08 9.77 10.30
N LEU A 77 21.63 8.98 11.23
CA LEU A 77 22.79 9.40 12.03
C LEU A 77 24.03 9.73 11.20
N MET A 78 24.19 9.07 10.04
CA MET A 78 25.27 9.36 9.08
C MET A 78 24.98 10.56 8.17
N GLY A 79 23.86 11.26 8.33
CA GLY A 79 23.44 12.37 7.46
C GLY A 79 22.92 11.89 6.10
N GLY A 80 22.48 10.64 6.00
CA GLY A 80 22.01 10.05 4.74
C GLY A 80 20.79 10.76 4.15
N ILE A 81 19.88 11.26 5.01
CA ILE A 81 18.72 12.04 4.56
C ILE A 81 19.17 13.32 3.86
N ASP A 82 20.12 14.05 4.44
CA ASP A 82 20.70 15.26 3.85
C ASP A 82 21.50 14.97 2.57
N PHE A 83 22.15 13.81 2.50
CA PHE A 83 22.84 13.35 1.30
C PHE A 83 21.88 13.08 0.14
N VAL A 84 20.82 12.29 0.34
CA VAL A 84 19.82 12.04 -0.71
C VAL A 84 19.07 13.30 -1.08
N LYS A 85 18.75 14.14 -0.09
CA LYS A 85 18.17 15.46 -0.32
C LYS A 85 19.06 16.30 -1.24
N SER A 86 20.32 16.51 -0.89
CA SER A 86 21.26 17.32 -1.68
C SER A 86 21.52 16.74 -3.08
N LEU A 87 21.52 15.41 -3.23
CA LEU A 87 21.55 14.77 -4.54
C LEU A 87 20.29 15.07 -5.36
N MET A 88 19.10 15.00 -4.77
CA MET A 88 17.84 15.24 -5.47
C MET A 88 17.64 16.72 -5.80
N THR A 89 17.90 17.63 -4.86
CA THR A 89 17.74 19.08 -5.04
C THR A 89 18.91 19.73 -5.80
N GLY A 90 20.07 19.07 -5.84
CA GLY A 90 21.25 19.53 -6.57
C GLY A 90 21.20 19.20 -8.07
N LEU A 91 20.25 18.37 -8.50
CA LEU A 91 20.00 18.13 -9.91
C LEU A 91 19.33 19.35 -10.54
N PRO A 92 19.81 19.84 -11.71
CA PRO A 92 19.21 20.97 -12.42
C PRO A 92 17.92 20.56 -13.15
N PHE A 93 17.09 19.73 -12.53
CA PHE A 93 15.86 19.21 -13.11
C PHE A 93 14.62 19.86 -12.49
N PRO A 94 13.54 20.03 -13.28
CA PRO A 94 12.26 20.47 -12.74
C PRO A 94 11.73 19.52 -11.65
N PRO A 95 10.98 20.01 -10.65
CA PRO A 95 10.42 19.20 -9.57
C PRO A 95 9.64 17.96 -10.04
N ILE A 96 8.93 18.06 -11.16
CA ILE A 96 8.19 16.94 -11.74
C ILE A 96 9.11 15.80 -12.21
N VAL A 97 10.31 16.11 -12.69
CA VAL A 97 11.28 15.11 -13.15
C VAL A 97 11.88 14.37 -11.96
N ILE A 98 12.18 15.09 -10.87
CA ILE A 98 12.63 14.48 -9.60
C ILE A 98 11.54 13.53 -9.09
N LEU A 99 10.28 13.95 -9.12
CA LEU A 99 9.15 13.10 -8.74
C LEU A 99 9.03 11.83 -9.60
N LEU A 100 9.19 11.95 -10.92
CA LEU A 100 9.21 10.79 -11.83
C LEU A 100 10.37 9.84 -11.51
N ILE A 101 11.54 10.36 -11.16
CA ILE A 101 12.69 9.55 -10.72
C ILE A 101 12.32 8.79 -9.43
N MET A 102 11.71 9.46 -8.46
CA MET A 102 11.24 8.82 -7.21
C MET A 102 10.22 7.72 -7.49
N MET A 103 9.26 7.96 -8.39
CA MET A 103 8.28 6.95 -8.82
C MET A 103 8.95 5.75 -9.49
N ALA A 104 9.96 5.98 -10.34
CA ALA A 104 10.71 4.92 -10.98
C ALA A 104 11.50 4.09 -9.97
N ILE A 105 12.16 4.72 -8.99
CA ILE A 105 12.86 4.03 -7.89
C ILE A 105 11.89 3.14 -7.12
N LEU A 106 10.72 3.67 -6.75
CA LEU A 106 9.68 2.93 -6.04
C LEU A 106 9.19 1.71 -6.82
N LEU A 107 9.00 1.86 -8.14
CA LEU A 107 8.55 0.77 -9.02
C LEU A 107 9.62 -0.33 -9.11
N VAL A 108 10.90 0.03 -9.23
CA VAL A 108 12.01 -0.93 -9.26
C VAL A 108 12.17 -1.64 -7.92
N LEU A 109 12.08 -0.93 -6.80
CA LEU A 109 12.15 -1.54 -5.46
C LEU A 109 11.01 -2.54 -5.24
N GLY A 110 9.83 -2.25 -5.77
CA GLY A 110 8.66 -3.10 -5.68
C GLY A 110 8.77 -4.45 -6.40
N PHE A 111 9.76 -4.63 -7.27
CA PHE A 111 10.07 -5.96 -7.84
C PHE A 111 10.75 -6.90 -6.84
N PHE A 112 11.35 -6.38 -5.77
CA PHE A 112 12.16 -7.18 -4.85
C PHE A 112 11.64 -7.18 -3.41
N ILE A 113 10.99 -6.09 -3.00
CA ILE A 113 10.63 -5.83 -1.61
C ILE A 113 9.10 -5.68 -1.50
N ASP A 114 8.53 -6.20 -0.42
CA ASP A 114 7.12 -5.95 -0.09
C ASP A 114 6.85 -4.45 0.14
N TRP A 115 5.64 -4.00 -0.20
CA TRP A 115 5.26 -2.59 -0.13
C TRP A 115 5.41 -2.00 1.27
N ILE A 116 5.25 -2.79 2.34
CA ILE A 116 5.46 -2.34 3.72
C ILE A 116 6.94 -1.99 3.92
N GLY A 117 7.85 -2.86 3.47
CA GLY A 117 9.29 -2.62 3.57
C GLY A 117 9.73 -1.37 2.80
N ILE A 118 9.17 -1.17 1.60
CA ILE A 118 9.44 0.02 0.78
C ILE A 118 8.93 1.27 1.46
N MET A 119 7.69 1.25 1.97
CA MET A 119 7.11 2.39 2.68
C MET A 119 8.00 2.79 3.85
N MET A 120 8.43 1.82 4.66
CA MET A 120 9.25 2.10 5.83
C MET A 120 10.62 2.67 5.45
N LEU A 121 11.26 2.16 4.40
CA LEU A 121 12.56 2.62 3.95
C LEU A 121 12.50 4.00 3.28
N THR A 122 11.52 4.22 2.41
CA THR A 122 11.51 5.37 1.49
C THR A 122 10.74 6.57 2.04
N MET A 123 9.65 6.38 2.79
CA MET A 123 8.82 7.49 3.26
C MET A 123 9.57 8.50 4.15
N PRO A 124 10.41 8.09 5.11
CA PRO A 124 11.16 9.04 5.94
C PRO A 124 12.11 9.92 5.12
N VAL A 125 12.54 9.46 3.95
CA VAL A 125 13.46 10.16 3.06
C VAL A 125 12.72 10.99 2.01
N PHE A 126 11.67 10.42 1.40
CA PHE A 126 10.97 11.00 0.26
C PHE A 126 9.94 12.06 0.67
N VAL A 127 9.24 11.87 1.79
CA VAL A 127 8.22 12.82 2.25
C VAL A 127 8.83 14.21 2.53
N PRO A 128 9.95 14.36 3.25
CA PRO A 128 10.56 15.69 3.46
C PRO A 128 10.92 16.41 2.16
N ILE A 129 11.46 15.67 1.18
CA ILE A 129 11.85 16.20 -0.13
C ILE A 129 10.62 16.73 -0.89
N VAL A 130 9.54 15.95 -0.92
CA VAL A 130 8.27 16.31 -1.56
C VAL A 130 7.66 17.58 -0.95
N VAL A 131 7.63 17.66 0.39
CA VAL A 131 7.09 18.82 1.11
C VAL A 131 7.91 20.07 0.83
N GLU A 132 9.24 19.97 0.79
CA GLU A 132 10.13 21.09 0.49
C GLU A 132 10.01 21.57 -0.97
N MET A 133 9.71 20.66 -1.89
CA MET A 133 9.37 21.00 -3.28
C MET A 133 7.99 21.66 -3.42
N GLY A 134 7.22 21.79 -2.33
CA GLY A 134 5.90 22.42 -2.29
C GLY A 134 4.75 21.48 -2.64
N TYR A 135 4.97 20.17 -2.66
CA TYR A 135 3.93 19.19 -2.93
C TYR A 135 3.24 18.70 -1.65
N ASP A 136 1.97 18.34 -1.80
CA ASP A 136 1.16 17.82 -0.69
C ASP A 136 1.57 16.36 -0.37
N PRO A 137 1.84 16.02 0.90
CA PRO A 137 2.26 14.69 1.31
C PRO A 137 1.15 13.63 1.16
N VAL A 138 -0.12 14.01 1.27
CA VAL A 138 -1.27 13.12 1.03
C VAL A 138 -1.34 12.76 -0.44
N TRP A 139 -1.19 13.74 -1.32
CA TRP A 139 -1.14 13.48 -2.76
C TRP A 139 0.01 12.54 -3.13
N PHE A 140 1.20 12.76 -2.58
CA PHE A 140 2.34 11.85 -2.79
C PHE A 140 2.07 10.45 -2.21
N GLY A 141 1.42 10.36 -1.04
CA GLY A 141 0.98 9.09 -0.47
C GLY A 141 0.03 8.32 -1.40
N ILE A 142 -0.88 9.01 -2.08
CA ILE A 142 -1.78 8.41 -3.08
C ILE A 142 -0.99 7.91 -4.29
N LEU A 143 -0.05 8.71 -4.82
CA LEU A 143 0.84 8.28 -5.90
C LEU A 143 1.65 7.06 -5.51
N PHE A 144 2.20 7.03 -4.29
CA PHE A 144 2.88 5.86 -3.75
C PHE A 144 1.96 4.64 -3.73
N CYS A 145 0.75 4.75 -3.19
CA CYS A 145 -0.21 3.65 -3.13
C CYS A 145 -0.55 3.11 -4.52
N MET A 146 -0.77 3.99 -5.51
CA MET A 146 -1.01 3.58 -6.89
C MET A 146 0.22 2.90 -7.50
N ASN A 147 1.41 3.42 -7.25
CA ASN A 147 2.65 2.86 -7.76
C ASN A 147 2.95 1.48 -7.15
N MET A 148 2.68 1.30 -5.84
CA MET A 148 2.79 -0.01 -5.18
C MET A 148 1.78 -1.01 -5.73
N GLN A 149 0.55 -0.58 -6.07
CA GLN A 149 -0.41 -1.47 -6.74
C GLN A 149 0.08 -1.93 -8.12
N ILE A 150 0.64 -1.02 -8.92
CA ILE A 150 1.23 -1.36 -10.22
C ILE A 150 2.35 -2.37 -10.03
N SER A 151 3.25 -2.12 -9.08
CA SER A 151 4.34 -3.04 -8.78
C SER A 151 3.86 -4.42 -8.32
N TYR A 152 2.77 -4.49 -7.56
CA TYR A 152 2.20 -5.74 -7.08
C TYR A 152 1.63 -6.64 -8.19
N LEU A 153 1.39 -6.07 -9.37
CA LEU A 153 0.90 -6.74 -10.57
C LEU A 153 1.98 -6.94 -11.64
N SER A 154 3.07 -6.19 -11.55
CA SER A 154 4.15 -6.18 -12.54
C SER A 154 5.03 -7.44 -12.43
N PRO A 155 5.38 -8.11 -13.55
CA PRO A 155 6.44 -9.12 -13.57
C PRO A 155 7.79 -8.44 -13.28
N PRO A 156 8.77 -9.08 -12.63
CA PRO A 156 8.95 -10.53 -12.41
C PRO A 156 8.34 -11.11 -11.12
N PHE A 157 7.97 -10.24 -10.17
CA PHE A 157 7.40 -10.59 -8.88
C PHE A 157 6.05 -9.86 -8.75
N GLY A 158 5.00 -10.43 -9.32
CA GLY A 158 3.62 -9.99 -9.06
C GLY A 158 2.95 -10.95 -8.07
N PRO A 159 2.99 -10.70 -6.75
CA PRO A 159 2.44 -11.64 -5.77
C PRO A 159 0.97 -11.96 -6.05
N ALA A 160 0.20 -10.98 -6.51
CA ALA A 160 -1.19 -11.18 -6.93
C ALA A 160 -1.35 -12.24 -8.03
N ALA A 161 -0.46 -12.26 -9.03
CA ALA A 161 -0.50 -13.25 -10.11
C ALA A 161 -0.21 -14.66 -9.57
N PHE A 162 0.73 -14.78 -8.63
CA PHE A 162 1.05 -16.05 -7.96
C PHE A 162 -0.07 -16.53 -7.03
N TYR A 163 -0.71 -15.61 -6.29
CA TYR A 163 -1.88 -15.94 -5.48
C TYR A 163 -3.04 -16.42 -6.33
N LEU A 164 -3.30 -15.73 -7.46
CA LEU A 164 -4.34 -16.16 -8.39
C LEU A 164 -4.02 -17.53 -8.98
N LYS A 165 -2.76 -17.81 -9.34
CA LYS A 165 -2.36 -19.14 -9.81
C LYS A 165 -2.56 -20.22 -8.76
N GLY A 166 -2.43 -19.91 -7.47
CA GLY A 166 -2.66 -20.86 -6.37
C GLY A 166 -4.09 -21.36 -6.25
N VAL A 167 -5.07 -20.59 -6.74
CA VAL A 167 -6.50 -20.97 -6.74
C VAL A 167 -7.06 -21.25 -8.14
N ALA A 168 -6.33 -20.88 -9.19
CA ALA A 168 -6.75 -21.06 -10.57
C ALA A 168 -6.67 -22.55 -10.99
N PRO A 169 -7.57 -22.99 -11.88
CA PRO A 169 -7.50 -24.31 -12.49
C PRO A 169 -6.11 -24.59 -13.12
N PRO A 170 -5.66 -25.86 -13.15
CA PRO A 170 -4.34 -26.21 -13.67
C PRO A 170 -4.14 -25.80 -15.14
N GLU A 171 -5.21 -25.68 -15.91
CA GLU A 171 -5.22 -25.27 -17.32
C GLU A 171 -4.80 -23.80 -17.53
N ILE A 172 -4.96 -22.93 -16.53
CA ILE A 172 -4.60 -21.51 -16.64
C ILE A 172 -3.14 -21.32 -16.30
N THR A 173 -2.31 -20.95 -17.26
CA THR A 173 -0.87 -20.73 -17.02
C THR A 173 -0.62 -19.38 -16.35
N LEU A 174 0.55 -19.22 -15.72
CA LEU A 174 0.98 -17.90 -15.22
C LEU A 174 1.06 -16.87 -16.34
N GLN A 175 1.38 -17.31 -17.56
CA GLN A 175 1.45 -16.44 -18.73
C GLN A 175 0.07 -15.92 -19.12
N ASP A 176 -0.98 -16.74 -19.03
CA ASP A 176 -2.37 -16.31 -19.26
C ASP A 176 -2.82 -15.25 -18.24
N ILE A 177 -2.40 -15.40 -16.99
CA ILE A 177 -2.66 -14.43 -15.92
C ILE A 177 -1.95 -13.11 -16.23
N TYR A 178 -0.64 -13.13 -16.52
CA TYR A 178 0.11 -11.91 -16.81
C TYR A 178 -0.38 -11.20 -18.09
N ASN A 179 -0.74 -11.95 -19.13
CA ASN A 179 -1.34 -11.39 -20.34
C ASN A 179 -2.67 -10.66 -20.03
N SER A 180 -3.43 -11.16 -19.06
CA SER A 180 -4.68 -10.52 -18.60
C SER A 180 -4.43 -9.30 -17.70
N LEU A 181 -3.27 -9.26 -17.01
CA LEU A 181 -2.89 -8.14 -16.15
C LEU A 181 -2.33 -6.94 -16.91
N TRP A 182 -1.73 -7.15 -18.10
CA TRP A 182 -1.15 -6.06 -18.91
C TRP A 182 -2.12 -4.90 -19.18
N PRO A 183 -3.36 -5.17 -19.67
CA PRO A 183 -4.35 -4.11 -19.88
C PRO A 183 -4.71 -3.37 -18.59
N PHE A 184 -4.78 -4.09 -17.47
CA PHE A 184 -5.12 -3.49 -16.18
C PHE A 184 -3.99 -2.61 -15.65
N MET A 185 -2.73 -3.03 -15.79
CA MET A 185 -1.59 -2.19 -15.45
C MET A 185 -1.49 -0.95 -16.32
N ALA A 186 -1.81 -1.04 -17.61
CA ALA A 186 -1.89 0.13 -18.49
C ALA A 186 -2.94 1.14 -17.99
N LEU A 187 -4.12 0.67 -17.54
CA LEU A 187 -5.14 1.51 -16.92
C LEU A 187 -4.66 2.13 -15.61
N GLN A 188 -3.92 1.40 -14.78
CA GLN A 188 -3.37 1.94 -13.54
C GLN A 188 -2.28 2.99 -13.78
N ILE A 189 -1.40 2.78 -14.77
CA ILE A 189 -0.39 3.78 -15.17
C ILE A 189 -1.08 5.02 -15.72
N LEU A 190 -2.14 4.85 -16.52
CA LEU A 190 -2.95 5.97 -17.01
C LEU A 190 -3.59 6.73 -15.85
N ALA A 191 -4.20 6.02 -14.89
CA ALA A 191 -4.78 6.63 -13.70
C ALA A 191 -3.72 7.36 -12.87
N LEU A 192 -2.52 6.79 -12.71
CA LEU A 192 -1.39 7.42 -12.03
C LEU A 192 -0.99 8.72 -12.73
N ALA A 193 -0.87 8.70 -14.07
CA ALA A 193 -0.55 9.89 -14.85
C ALA A 193 -1.63 10.98 -14.71
N ILE A 194 -2.91 10.58 -14.70
CA ILE A 194 -4.03 11.51 -14.49
C ILE A 194 -3.96 12.14 -13.10
N VAL A 195 -3.78 11.35 -12.04
CA VAL A 195 -3.66 11.88 -10.66
C VAL A 195 -2.42 12.74 -10.49
N MET A 196 -1.34 12.43 -11.21
CA MET A 196 -0.13 13.22 -11.22
C MET A 196 -0.34 14.60 -11.88
N MET A 197 -1.08 14.66 -12.98
CA MET A 197 -1.41 15.92 -13.67
C MET A 197 -2.51 16.71 -12.96
N PHE A 198 -3.44 16.04 -12.28
CA PHE A 198 -4.58 16.63 -11.60
C PHE A 198 -4.63 16.23 -10.11
N PRO A 199 -3.79 16.83 -9.25
CA PRO A 199 -3.74 16.52 -7.81
C PRO A 199 -5.08 16.66 -7.09
N GLN A 200 -5.95 17.53 -7.61
CA GLN A 200 -7.30 17.79 -7.11
C GLN A 200 -8.15 16.51 -7.06
N LEU A 201 -7.95 15.54 -7.97
CA LEU A 201 -8.68 14.27 -7.94
C LEU A 201 -8.35 13.45 -6.69
N ALA A 202 -7.11 13.53 -6.24
CA ALA A 202 -6.62 12.86 -5.05
C ALA A 202 -7.04 13.61 -3.77
N LEU A 203 -7.06 14.94 -3.81
CA LEU A 203 -7.25 15.81 -2.65
C LEU A 203 -8.72 16.21 -2.39
N TRP A 204 -9.60 16.06 -3.38
CA TRP A 204 -11.01 16.45 -3.27
C TRP A 204 -11.77 15.69 -2.16
N LEU A 205 -11.64 14.36 -2.09
CA LEU A 205 -12.33 13.58 -1.06
C LEU A 205 -11.75 13.84 0.34
N PRO A 206 -10.42 13.83 0.55
CA PRO A 206 -9.84 14.22 1.84
C PRO A 206 -10.24 15.62 2.30
N SER A 207 -10.23 16.62 1.41
CA SER A 207 -10.63 17.99 1.76
C SER A 207 -12.11 18.14 2.15
N LEU A 208 -12.99 17.26 1.66
CA LEU A 208 -14.39 17.19 2.08
C LEU A 208 -14.59 16.41 3.39
N ALA A 209 -13.87 15.29 3.55
CA ALA A 209 -14.04 14.38 4.69
C ALA A 209 -13.29 14.85 5.96
N TYR A 210 -12.15 15.50 5.78
CA TYR A 210 -11.29 16.03 6.83
C TYR A 210 -10.93 17.49 6.53
N PRO A 211 -11.89 18.42 6.65
CA PRO A 211 -11.62 19.84 6.49
C PRO A 211 -10.90 20.35 7.74
N ASN A 212 -9.59 20.11 7.85
CA ASN A 212 -8.61 20.83 8.68
C ASN A 212 -7.18 20.40 8.33
#